data_AF-A0A951ZL27-F1
#
_entry.id   AF-A0A951ZL27-F1
#
_cell.length_a   1.000
_cell.length_b   1.000
_cell.length_c   1.000
_cell.angle_alpha   90.00
_cell.angle_beta   90.00
_cell.angle_gamma   90.00
#
_symmetry.space_group_name_H-M   'P 1'
#
loop_
_entity.id
_entity.type
_entity.pdbx_description
1 polymer ?
#
loop_
_entity_poly.entity_id
_entity_poly.type
_entity_poly.pdbx_seq_one_letter_code
_entity_poly.pdbx_strand_id
1 'polypeptide(L)'
;GVLYNDLSYEISNLRQAGQPFQLSSLMNQKLKNLHLLLQSLIVPTVFEGFTPWSISVFPVNYSKDVFNYKDETHKLNFCIGMNGFGMIACLQDNGCVRRHEKEIIDKIYRHTLHPIQFEEMYGRFLYANYLLREFPDYTVRVENKTHIISLPALEEIMQDEYRLFDKWDDSIFAQVLAKMWEPWGIQMKDIHDFPNAPVSFLIDERTYTFIEPPRLQWPN
;
A
#
# COMPACT_ATOMS: atom_id res chain seq x y z
N GLY A 1 -15.04 17.34 2.82
CA GLY A 1 -13.86 16.72 2.16
C GLY A 1 -14.18 16.50 0.69
N VAL A 2 -13.17 16.28 -0.16
CA VAL A 2 -13.34 16.14 -1.63
C VAL A 2 -14.38 15.07 -1.98
N LEU A 3 -14.27 13.87 -1.39
CA LEU A 3 -15.24 12.78 -1.59
C LEU A 3 -16.70 13.18 -1.28
N TYR A 4 -16.94 13.98 -0.24
CA TYR A 4 -18.29 14.44 0.08
C TYR A 4 -18.84 15.36 -1.01
N ASN A 5 -17.98 16.22 -1.58
CA ASN A 5 -18.37 17.11 -2.67
C ASN A 5 -18.68 16.31 -3.93
N ASP A 6 -17.84 15.33 -4.26
CA ASP A 6 -18.04 14.45 -5.44
C ASP A 6 -19.34 13.66 -5.34
N LEU A 7 -19.60 13.04 -4.18
CA LEU A 7 -20.86 12.33 -3.92
C LEU A 7 -22.06 13.27 -3.97
N SER A 8 -21.94 14.48 -3.40
CA SER A 8 -23.03 15.46 -3.41
C SER A 8 -23.35 15.96 -4.82
N TYR A 9 -22.32 16.17 -5.64
CA TYR A 9 -22.45 16.54 -7.05
C TYR A 9 -23.16 15.45 -7.84
N GLU A 10 -22.73 14.19 -7.70
CA GLU A 10 -23.34 13.06 -8.39
C GLU A 10 -24.80 12.84 -7.96
N ILE A 11 -25.09 12.94 -6.65
CA ILE A 11 -26.46 12.88 -6.13
C ILE A 11 -27.32 13.99 -6.75
N SER A 12 -26.79 15.20 -6.88
CA SER A 12 -27.51 16.33 -7.50
C SER A 12 -27.82 16.04 -8.97
N ASN A 13 -26.84 15.56 -9.74
CA ASN A 13 -27.01 15.23 -11.16
C ASN A 13 -28.04 14.11 -11.37
N LEU A 14 -27.93 13.01 -10.61
CA LEU A 14 -28.88 11.90 -10.72
C LEU A 14 -30.30 12.30 -10.33
N ARG A 15 -30.46 13.15 -9.31
CA ARG A 15 -31.75 13.73 -8.95
C ARG A 15 -32.36 14.55 -10.09
N GLN A 16 -31.56 15.34 -10.80
CA GLN A 16 -32.03 16.08 -11.98
C GLN A 16 -32.46 15.14 -13.12
N ALA A 17 -31.77 14.00 -13.26
CA ALA A 17 -32.11 12.95 -14.22
C ALA A 17 -33.25 12.02 -13.76
N GLY A 18 -33.82 12.22 -12.56
CA GLY A 18 -34.86 11.35 -12.00
C GLY A 18 -34.37 9.95 -11.61
N GLN A 19 -33.06 9.75 -11.48
CA GLN A 19 -32.42 8.48 -11.15
C GLN A 19 -32.06 8.40 -9.66
N PRO A 20 -32.21 7.23 -9.01
CA PRO A 20 -31.78 7.05 -7.64
C PRO A 20 -30.26 6.92 -7.55
N PHE A 21 -29.66 7.55 -6.55
CA PHE A 21 -28.25 7.34 -6.22
C PHE A 21 -28.06 5.95 -5.58
N GLN A 22 -27.14 5.16 -6.11
CA GLN A 22 -26.80 3.84 -5.58
C GLN A 22 -25.29 3.65 -5.59
N LEU A 23 -24.74 3.19 -4.46
CA LEU A 23 -23.37 2.70 -4.37
C LEU A 23 -23.39 1.18 -4.38
N SER A 24 -22.37 0.56 -4.97
CA SER A 24 -22.15 -0.87 -4.79
C SER A 24 -21.89 -1.18 -3.31
N SER A 25 -22.27 -2.39 -2.87
CA SER A 25 -22.03 -2.85 -1.50
C SER A 25 -20.55 -2.75 -1.12
N LEU A 26 -19.66 -3.15 -2.03
CA LEU A 26 -18.21 -3.08 -1.85
C LEU A 26 -17.70 -1.65 -1.67
N MET A 27 -18.17 -0.71 -2.49
CA MET A 27 -17.76 0.70 -2.37
C MET A 27 -18.27 1.31 -1.05
N ASN A 28 -19.51 1.01 -0.67
CA ASN A 28 -20.07 1.47 0.60
C ASN A 28 -19.26 0.93 1.79
N GLN A 29 -18.90 -0.36 1.78
CA GLN A 29 -18.02 -0.96 2.78
C GLN A 29 -16.66 -0.26 2.85
N LYS A 30 -15.98 -0.05 1.71
CA LYS A 30 -14.68 0.65 1.67
C LYS A 30 -14.77 2.07 2.26
N LEU A 31 -15.77 2.85 1.85
CA LEU A 31 -15.94 4.22 2.33
C LEU A 31 -16.30 4.28 3.81
N LYS A 32 -17.18 3.39 4.29
CA LYS A 32 -17.52 3.23 5.71
C LYS A 32 -16.27 2.92 6.53
N ASN A 33 -15.47 1.94 6.10
CA ASN A 33 -14.28 1.54 6.83
C ASN A 33 -13.20 2.62 6.81
N LEU A 34 -13.14 3.44 5.75
CA LEU A 34 -12.19 4.54 5.65
C LEU A 34 -12.61 5.65 6.61
N HIS A 35 -13.90 5.93 6.66
CA HIS A 35 -14.46 6.85 7.64
C HIS A 35 -14.18 6.39 9.09
N LEU A 36 -14.39 5.09 9.41
CA LEU A 36 -14.07 4.54 10.74
C LEU A 36 -12.59 4.72 11.09
N LEU A 37 -11.69 4.43 10.16
CA LEU A 37 -10.26 4.64 10.32
C LEU A 37 -9.94 6.12 10.57
N LEU A 38 -10.53 7.05 9.83
CA LEU A 38 -10.32 8.48 10.04
C LEU A 38 -10.90 8.97 11.38
N GLN A 39 -12.06 8.44 11.80
CA GLN A 39 -12.65 8.76 13.11
C GLN A 39 -11.78 8.27 14.27
N SER A 40 -11.04 7.17 14.09
CA SER A 40 -10.13 6.66 15.12
C SER A 40 -9.02 7.63 15.54
N LEU A 41 -8.74 8.65 14.70
CA LEU A 41 -7.77 9.71 15.01
C LEU A 41 -8.29 10.72 16.04
N ILE A 42 -9.62 10.81 16.23
CA ILE A 42 -10.26 11.83 17.08
C ILE A 42 -11.17 11.22 18.16
N VAL A 43 -11.63 9.99 17.97
CA VAL A 43 -12.48 9.25 18.92
C VAL A 43 -11.69 8.07 19.49
N PRO A 44 -11.71 7.83 20.81
CA PRO A 44 -11.08 6.67 21.42
C PRO A 44 -11.54 5.38 20.73
N THR A 45 -10.62 4.72 20.05
CA THR A 45 -10.89 3.55 19.22
C THR A 45 -9.80 2.51 19.41
N VAL A 46 -10.18 1.24 19.53
CA VAL A 46 -9.30 0.08 19.66
C VAL A 46 -9.57 -0.88 18.51
N PHE A 47 -8.51 -1.30 17.82
CA PHE A 47 -8.56 -2.37 16.83
C PHE A 47 -8.09 -3.67 17.48
N GLU A 48 -8.95 -4.69 17.52
CA GLU A 48 -8.67 -5.93 18.26
C GLU A 48 -7.82 -6.90 17.46
N GLY A 49 -6.53 -7.00 17.82
CA GLY A 49 -5.63 -8.01 17.26
C GLY A 49 -5.09 -7.69 15.85
N PHE A 50 -5.38 -6.52 15.30
CA PHE A 50 -4.86 -6.08 14.00
C PHE A 50 -4.56 -4.58 13.98
N THR A 51 -3.77 -4.16 13.00
CA THR A 51 -3.56 -2.74 12.66
C THR A 51 -4.30 -2.48 11.35
N PRO A 52 -5.18 -1.49 11.21
CA PRO A 52 -6.02 -1.35 10.02
C PRO A 52 -5.26 -0.71 8.83
N TRP A 53 -3.94 -0.64 8.90
CA TRP A 53 -3.06 -0.09 7.87
C TRP A 53 -1.67 -0.73 7.92
N SER A 54 -0.97 -0.66 6.80
CA SER A 54 0.46 -0.90 6.66
C SER A 54 1.14 0.41 6.31
N ILE A 55 1.77 1.04 7.30
CA ILE A 55 2.54 2.27 7.11
C ILE A 55 4.00 1.97 7.44
N SER A 56 4.90 2.32 6.53
CA SER A 56 6.35 2.20 6.72
C SER A 56 7.03 3.50 6.33
N VAL A 57 7.99 3.93 7.14
CA VAL A 57 8.77 5.15 6.95
C VAL A 57 10.25 4.78 6.86
N PHE A 58 10.93 5.33 5.86
CA PHE A 58 12.34 5.07 5.59
C PHE A 58 13.10 6.40 5.46
N PRO A 59 14.36 6.47 5.91
CA PRO A 59 15.25 7.54 5.48
C PRO A 59 15.56 7.35 3.99
N VAL A 60 15.38 8.41 3.20
CA VAL A 60 15.58 8.38 1.74
C VAL A 60 16.39 9.58 1.32
N ASN A 61 17.39 9.37 0.48
CA ASN A 61 18.28 10.44 -0.01
C ASN A 61 17.61 11.27 -1.12
N TYR A 62 16.49 11.93 -0.81
CA TYR A 62 15.89 12.94 -1.67
C TYR A 62 16.66 14.25 -1.58
N SER A 63 16.81 14.96 -2.71
CA SER A 63 17.23 16.36 -2.67
C SER A 63 16.16 17.21 -2.00
N LYS A 64 16.57 18.34 -1.42
CA LYS A 64 15.67 19.21 -0.62
C LYS A 64 14.47 19.74 -1.40
N ASP A 65 14.59 19.84 -2.72
CA ASP A 65 13.58 20.41 -3.60
C ASP A 65 12.63 19.35 -4.20
N VAL A 66 12.82 18.07 -3.89
CA VAL A 66 11.97 16.99 -4.40
C VAL A 66 10.79 16.76 -3.46
N PHE A 67 9.59 16.91 -4.02
CA PHE A 67 8.34 16.41 -3.47
C PHE A 67 7.80 15.32 -4.39
N ASN A 68 7.89 14.08 -3.93
CA ASN A 68 7.39 12.91 -4.63
C ASN A 68 6.11 12.44 -3.95
N TYR A 69 4.99 12.44 -4.65
CA TYR A 69 3.71 11.95 -4.14
C TYR A 69 3.04 11.07 -5.18
N LYS A 70 2.57 9.90 -4.75
CA LYS A 70 1.77 9.00 -5.57
C LYS A 70 0.56 8.55 -4.77
N ASP A 71 -0.59 8.50 -5.42
CA ASP A 71 -1.87 8.13 -4.82
C ASP A 71 -2.58 7.15 -5.75
N GLU A 72 -2.99 6.02 -5.20
CA GLU A 72 -3.75 4.97 -5.85
C GLU A 72 -5.01 4.75 -5.00
N THR A 73 -6.12 5.30 -5.47
CA THR A 73 -7.35 5.42 -4.69
C THR A 73 -8.19 4.15 -4.66
N HIS A 74 -7.95 3.18 -5.55
CA HIS A 74 -8.75 1.96 -5.64
C HIS A 74 -8.52 1.02 -4.45
N LYS A 75 -7.26 0.85 -4.03
CA LYS A 75 -6.85 0.06 -2.86
C LYS A 75 -6.29 0.93 -1.73
N LEU A 76 -6.45 2.26 -1.83
CA LEU A 76 -6.06 3.26 -0.83
C LEU A 76 -4.56 3.18 -0.48
N ASN A 77 -3.73 3.09 -1.52
CA ASN A 77 -2.28 3.14 -1.39
C ASN A 77 -1.79 4.54 -1.70
N PHE A 78 -0.83 5.02 -0.94
CA PHE A 78 -0.10 6.22 -1.31
C PHE A 78 1.33 6.17 -0.81
N CYS A 79 2.18 6.96 -1.44
CA CYS A 79 3.50 7.26 -0.93
C CYS A 79 3.79 8.76 -0.99
N ILE A 80 4.64 9.19 -0.08
CA ILE A 80 5.17 10.55 -0.04
C ILE A 80 6.67 10.48 0.26
N GLY A 81 7.47 11.20 -0.51
CA GLY A 81 8.91 11.31 -0.36
C GLY A 81 9.32 12.77 -0.38
N MET A 82 9.93 13.25 0.70
CA MET A 82 10.44 14.62 0.80
C MET A 82 11.43 14.75 1.95
N ASN A 83 12.31 15.76 1.87
CA ASN A 83 13.14 16.22 2.99
C ASN A 83 13.86 15.10 3.77
N GLY A 84 14.50 14.16 3.07
CA GLY A 84 15.30 13.09 3.69
C GLY A 84 14.51 11.86 4.16
N PHE A 85 13.20 11.78 3.92
CA PHE A 85 12.41 10.61 4.26
C PHE A 85 11.39 10.26 3.17
N GLY A 86 10.93 9.01 3.21
CA GLY A 86 9.80 8.55 2.44
C GLY A 86 8.86 7.73 3.32
N MET A 87 7.56 7.85 3.08
CA MET A 87 6.51 7.09 3.74
C MET A 87 5.68 6.37 2.67
N ILE A 88 5.39 5.10 2.93
CA ILE A 88 4.49 4.28 2.14
C ILE A 88 3.33 3.87 3.05
N ALA A 89 2.11 3.95 2.54
CA ALA A 89 0.90 3.59 3.26
C ALA A 89 -0.04 2.76 2.39
N CYS A 90 -0.52 1.64 2.94
CA CYS A 90 -1.69 0.91 2.47
C CYS A 90 -2.76 1.02 3.56
N LEU A 91 -3.88 1.68 3.28
CA LEU A 91 -4.98 1.78 4.24
C LEU A 91 -5.95 0.61 4.05
N GLN A 92 -6.54 0.14 5.15
CA GLN A 92 -7.51 -0.97 5.19
C GLN A 92 -6.98 -2.37 4.84
N ASP A 93 -5.66 -2.52 4.69
CA ASP A 93 -5.02 -3.80 4.42
C ASP A 93 -4.86 -4.69 5.67
N ASN A 94 -5.34 -4.20 6.83
CA ASN A 94 -5.25 -4.86 8.12
C ASN A 94 -3.80 -5.23 8.53
N GLY A 95 -2.82 -4.46 8.08
CA GLY A 95 -1.41 -4.66 8.40
C GLY A 95 -0.81 -5.88 7.68
N CYS A 96 -1.53 -6.46 6.73
CA CYS A 96 -1.11 -7.68 6.04
C CYS A 96 0.05 -7.41 5.08
N VAL A 97 0.05 -6.28 4.37
CA VAL A 97 1.10 -5.94 3.39
C VAL A 97 2.44 -5.78 4.10
N ARG A 98 2.48 -5.07 5.23
CA ARG A 98 3.71 -4.91 6.02
C ARG A 98 4.22 -6.24 6.59
N ARG A 99 3.33 -7.17 6.94
CA ARG A 99 3.72 -8.53 7.37
C ARG A 99 4.28 -9.34 6.21
N HIS A 100 3.62 -9.29 5.05
CA HIS A 100 4.08 -9.95 3.83
C HIS A 100 5.48 -9.48 3.41
N GLU A 101 5.72 -8.17 3.44
CA GLU A 101 7.00 -7.56 3.06
C GLU A 101 8.02 -7.49 4.21
N LYS A 102 7.73 -8.14 5.36
CA LYS A 102 8.53 -8.00 6.59
C LYS A 102 10.00 -8.33 6.38
N GLU A 103 10.32 -9.38 5.62
CA GLU A 103 11.70 -9.80 5.40
C GLU A 103 12.53 -8.69 4.73
N ILE A 104 11.97 -8.06 3.70
CA ILE A 104 12.65 -6.98 2.97
C ILE A 104 12.71 -5.73 3.84
N ILE A 105 11.62 -5.37 4.51
CA ILE A 105 11.59 -4.24 5.45
C ILE A 105 12.68 -4.39 6.51
N ASP A 106 12.81 -5.56 7.13
CA ASP A 106 13.80 -5.80 8.19
C ASP A 106 15.24 -5.66 7.66
N LYS A 107 15.50 -6.05 6.40
CA LYS A 107 16.81 -5.89 5.75
C LYS A 107 17.16 -4.43 5.47
N ILE A 108 16.17 -3.58 5.17
CA ILE A 108 16.41 -2.20 4.74
C ILE A 108 16.17 -1.14 5.81
N TYR A 109 15.46 -1.47 6.90
CA TYR A 109 14.99 -0.52 7.91
C TYR A 109 16.10 0.36 8.52
N ARG A 110 17.35 -0.13 8.54
CA ARG A 110 18.51 0.58 9.12
C ARG A 110 19.31 1.39 8.11
N HIS A 111 18.92 1.36 6.84
CA HIS A 111 19.68 1.96 5.75
C HIS A 111 18.96 3.18 5.19
N THR A 112 19.73 4.16 4.71
CA THR A 112 19.20 5.26 3.93
C THR A 112 19.04 4.81 2.49
N LEU A 113 17.82 4.81 1.99
CA LEU A 113 17.52 4.33 0.64
C LEU A 113 17.89 5.38 -0.41
N HIS A 114 18.35 4.91 -1.56
CA HIS A 114 18.28 5.71 -2.77
C HIS A 114 16.80 5.86 -3.20
N PRO A 115 16.37 6.99 -3.79
CA PRO A 115 15.00 7.15 -4.27
C PRO A 115 14.50 5.98 -5.15
N ILE A 116 15.34 5.40 -6.01
CA ILE A 116 14.96 4.24 -6.83
C ILE A 116 14.59 2.98 -6.00
N GLN A 117 15.29 2.77 -4.88
CA GLN A 117 15.03 1.66 -3.95
C GLN A 117 13.74 1.90 -3.17
N PHE A 118 13.48 3.17 -2.79
CA PHE A 118 12.20 3.55 -2.19
C PHE A 118 11.03 3.30 -3.14
N GLU A 119 11.19 3.63 -4.43
CA GLU A 119 10.19 3.36 -5.46
C GLU A 119 9.95 1.86 -5.67
N GLU A 120 10.99 1.03 -5.60
CA GLU A 120 10.85 -0.43 -5.60
C GLU A 120 10.04 -0.91 -4.39
N MET A 121 10.37 -0.41 -3.19
CA MET A 121 9.67 -0.77 -1.96
C MET A 121 8.19 -0.37 -2.02
N TYR A 122 7.89 0.79 -2.61
CA TYR A 122 6.52 1.21 -2.87
C TYR A 122 5.82 0.31 -3.88
N GLY A 123 6.49 -0.05 -4.98
CA GLY A 123 5.99 -1.00 -5.97
C GLY A 123 5.63 -2.36 -5.35
N ARG A 124 6.46 -2.85 -4.42
CA ARG A 124 6.19 -4.08 -3.65
C ARG A 124 4.92 -3.96 -2.81
N PHE A 125 4.76 -2.87 -2.06
CA PHE A 125 3.53 -2.61 -1.28
C PHE A 125 2.29 -2.55 -2.17
N LEU A 126 2.38 -1.84 -3.30
CA LEU A 126 1.28 -1.68 -4.24
C LEU A 126 0.86 -3.03 -4.85
N TYR A 127 1.82 -3.85 -5.27
CA TYR A 127 1.54 -5.16 -5.85
C TYR A 127 1.05 -6.17 -4.81
N ALA A 128 1.66 -6.20 -3.61
CA ALA A 128 1.17 -7.03 -2.51
C ALA A 128 -0.28 -6.67 -2.14
N ASN A 129 -0.63 -5.38 -2.03
CA ASN A 129 -2.01 -4.98 -1.72
C ASN A 129 -2.98 -5.28 -2.88
N TYR A 130 -2.51 -5.28 -4.12
CA TYR A 130 -3.30 -5.76 -5.27
C TYR A 130 -3.67 -7.25 -5.11
N LEU A 131 -2.69 -8.09 -4.74
CA LEU A 131 -2.87 -9.53 -4.53
C LEU A 131 -3.67 -9.85 -3.25
N LEU A 132 -3.76 -8.91 -2.31
CA LEU A 132 -4.49 -9.10 -1.06
C LEU A 132 -5.99 -9.31 -1.31
N ARG A 133 -6.49 -10.45 -0.84
CA ARG A 133 -7.90 -10.82 -0.92
C ARG A 133 -8.75 -9.97 0.03
N GLU A 134 -10.03 -9.86 -0.30
CA GLU A 134 -10.97 -9.06 0.48
C GLU A 134 -11.26 -9.67 1.85
N PHE A 135 -11.41 -8.79 2.84
CA PHE A 135 -11.78 -9.16 4.20
C PHE A 135 -13.28 -8.98 4.44
N PRO A 136 -13.87 -9.71 5.40
CA PRO A 136 -15.21 -9.41 5.88
C PRO A 136 -15.28 -7.97 6.43
N ASP A 137 -16.49 -7.43 6.48
CA ASP A 137 -16.70 -6.10 7.04
C ASP A 137 -16.40 -6.05 8.55
N TYR A 138 -15.99 -4.88 9.04
CA TYR A 138 -15.69 -4.69 10.45
C TYR A 138 -16.95 -4.73 11.29
N THR A 139 -16.83 -5.39 12.45
CA THR A 139 -17.81 -5.27 13.53
C THR A 139 -17.39 -4.14 14.45
N VAL A 140 -18.32 -3.25 14.76
CA VAL A 140 -18.09 -2.11 15.66
C VAL A 140 -18.97 -2.28 16.89
N ARG A 141 -18.36 -2.25 18.06
CA ARG A 141 -19.05 -2.20 19.36
C ARG A 141 -18.54 -1.03 20.19
N VAL A 142 -19.31 -0.60 21.18
CA VAL A 142 -18.94 0.54 22.03
C VAL A 142 -18.93 0.07 23.48
N GLU A 143 -17.78 0.22 24.13
CA GLU A 143 -17.56 -0.14 25.54
C GLU A 143 -16.92 1.04 26.25
N ASN A 144 -17.51 1.51 27.35
CA ASN A 144 -16.98 2.62 28.15
C ASN A 144 -16.58 3.86 27.32
N LYS A 145 -17.42 4.26 26.35
CA LYS A 145 -17.18 5.37 25.39
C LYS A 145 -15.99 5.17 24.45
N THR A 146 -15.48 3.94 24.33
CA THR A 146 -14.44 3.53 23.38
C THR A 146 -15.07 2.68 22.30
N HIS A 147 -14.78 3.00 21.04
CA HIS A 147 -15.17 2.16 19.92
C HIS A 147 -14.20 0.98 19.81
N ILE A 148 -14.72 -0.22 19.73
CA ILE A 148 -13.93 -1.44 19.54
C ILE A 148 -14.28 -1.98 18.16
N ILE A 149 -13.25 -2.10 17.33
CA ILE A 149 -13.34 -2.54 15.95
C ILE A 149 -12.67 -3.92 15.87
N SER A 150 -13.43 -4.91 15.42
CA SER A 150 -12.97 -6.29 15.28
C SER A 150 -13.23 -6.82 13.88
N LEU A 151 -12.35 -7.72 13.43
CA LEU A 151 -12.53 -8.49 12.20
C LEU A 151 -13.15 -9.86 12.54
N PRO A 152 -14.28 -10.23 11.93
CA PRO A 152 -14.82 -11.58 12.07
C PRO A 152 -13.78 -12.63 11.62
N ALA A 153 -13.64 -13.71 12.40
CA ALA A 153 -12.73 -14.83 12.11
C ALA A 153 -11.25 -14.41 11.91
N LEU A 154 -10.79 -13.34 12.58
CA LEU A 154 -9.43 -12.83 12.44
C LEU A 154 -8.35 -13.92 12.61
N GLU A 155 -8.48 -14.76 13.64
CA GLU A 155 -7.50 -15.84 13.91
C GLU A 155 -7.42 -16.82 12.74
N GLU A 156 -8.55 -17.27 12.20
CA GLU A 156 -8.60 -18.19 11.06
C GLU A 156 -8.01 -17.54 9.79
N ILE A 157 -8.29 -16.26 9.58
CA ILE A 157 -7.79 -15.48 8.44
C ILE A 157 -6.27 -15.28 8.55
N MET A 158 -5.75 -15.00 9.75
CA MET A 158 -4.34 -14.69 9.97
C MET A 158 -3.42 -15.91 10.11
N GLN A 159 -3.96 -17.12 10.28
CA GLN A 159 -3.16 -18.35 10.44
C GLN A 159 -2.41 -18.78 9.17
N ASP A 160 -2.88 -18.40 7.99
CA ASP A 160 -2.29 -18.82 6.71
C ASP A 160 -2.09 -17.63 5.78
N GLU A 161 -0.92 -16.99 5.87
CA GLU A 161 -0.57 -15.84 5.02
C GLU A 161 -0.60 -16.19 3.52
N TYR A 162 -0.38 -17.46 3.14
CA TYR A 162 -0.48 -17.90 1.74
C TYR A 162 -1.92 -17.88 1.20
N ARG A 163 -2.93 -17.85 2.07
CA ARG A 163 -4.34 -17.70 1.66
C ARG A 163 -4.79 -16.26 1.58
N LEU A 164 -4.05 -15.33 2.18
CA LEU A 164 -4.39 -13.90 2.17
C LEU A 164 -4.07 -13.25 0.83
N PHE A 165 -3.04 -13.74 0.13
CA PHE A 165 -2.59 -13.18 -1.13
C PHE A 165 -2.78 -14.17 -2.26
N ASP A 166 -3.17 -13.67 -3.43
CA ASP A 166 -3.03 -14.43 -4.66
C ASP A 166 -1.55 -14.64 -5.03
N LYS A 167 -1.30 -15.57 -5.96
CA LYS A 167 0.06 -15.95 -6.33
C LYS A 167 0.80 -14.75 -6.96
N TRP A 168 2.01 -14.50 -6.49
CA TRP A 168 2.92 -13.52 -7.06
C TRP A 168 3.32 -13.91 -8.50
N ASP A 169 3.26 -12.93 -9.40
CA ASP A 169 3.69 -13.05 -10.81
C ASP A 169 4.76 -12.00 -11.10
N ASP A 170 5.96 -12.48 -11.40
CA ASP A 170 7.13 -11.67 -11.68
C ASP A 170 6.97 -10.77 -12.90
N SER A 171 6.23 -11.21 -13.92
CA SER A 171 5.97 -10.40 -15.13
C SER A 171 5.01 -9.25 -14.82
N ILE A 172 4.03 -9.46 -13.94
CA ILE A 172 3.16 -8.37 -13.49
C ILE A 172 3.94 -7.43 -12.57
N PHE A 173 4.74 -7.95 -11.65
CA PHE A 173 5.54 -7.13 -10.77
C PHE A 173 6.56 -6.26 -11.54
N ALA A 174 7.20 -6.81 -12.56
CA ALA A 174 8.12 -6.06 -13.41
C ALA A 174 7.43 -4.91 -14.16
N GLN A 175 6.15 -5.05 -14.54
CA GLN A 175 5.37 -3.93 -15.09
C GLN A 175 5.13 -2.82 -14.07
N VAL A 176 4.88 -3.19 -12.80
CA VAL A 176 4.79 -2.22 -11.70
C VAL A 176 6.12 -1.48 -11.54
N LEU A 177 7.24 -2.20 -11.52
CA LEU A 177 8.57 -1.61 -11.42
C LEU A 177 8.91 -0.69 -12.61
N ALA A 178 8.54 -1.09 -13.84
CA ALA A 178 8.73 -0.25 -15.02
C ALA A 178 8.03 1.10 -14.86
N LYS A 179 6.83 1.11 -14.25
CA LYS A 179 6.13 2.36 -13.96
C LYS A 179 6.80 3.17 -12.86
N MET A 180 7.28 2.51 -11.80
CA MET A 180 7.96 3.16 -10.68
C MET A 180 9.30 3.77 -11.09
N TRP A 181 10.00 3.14 -12.03
CA TRP A 181 11.34 3.54 -12.47
C TRP A 181 11.38 4.37 -13.77
N GLU A 182 10.21 4.78 -14.27
CA GLU A 182 10.08 5.70 -15.41
C GLU A 182 10.98 6.96 -15.29
N PRO A 183 11.15 7.60 -14.10
CA PRO A 183 12.04 8.76 -13.95
C PRO A 183 13.52 8.47 -14.21
N TRP A 184 13.95 7.21 -14.12
CA TRP A 184 15.31 6.76 -14.43
C TRP A 184 15.45 6.21 -15.85
N GLY A 185 14.38 6.20 -16.64
CA GLY A 185 14.38 5.70 -18.01
C GLY A 185 14.47 4.18 -18.14
N ILE A 186 14.27 3.44 -17.04
CA ILE A 186 14.34 1.97 -17.01
C ILE A 186 13.03 1.41 -17.55
N GLN A 187 13.11 0.53 -18.55
CA GLN A 187 11.95 -0.06 -19.20
C GLN A 187 11.80 -1.54 -18.85
N MET A 188 10.64 -2.11 -19.16
CA MET A 188 10.33 -3.52 -18.88
C MET A 188 11.42 -4.51 -19.33
N LYS A 189 12.00 -4.29 -20.52
CA LYS A 189 13.08 -5.12 -21.09
C LYS A 189 14.38 -5.12 -20.26
N ASP A 190 14.58 -4.09 -19.45
CA ASP A 190 15.77 -3.92 -18.60
C ASP A 190 15.54 -4.51 -17.19
N ILE A 191 14.28 -4.83 -16.87
CA ILE A 191 13.85 -5.27 -15.54
C ILE A 191 13.67 -6.78 -15.50
N HIS A 192 13.11 -7.40 -16.55
CA HIS A 192 12.73 -8.80 -16.50
C HIS A 192 12.90 -9.47 -17.86
N ASP A 193 13.64 -10.59 -17.86
CA ASP A 193 13.80 -11.50 -18.99
C ASP A 193 13.50 -12.93 -18.51
N PHE A 194 12.40 -13.51 -18.99
CA PHE A 194 11.95 -14.84 -18.56
C PHE A 194 12.99 -15.91 -18.91
N PRO A 195 13.38 -16.81 -17.98
CA PRO A 195 12.71 -17.15 -16.72
C PRO A 195 13.30 -16.49 -15.46
N ASN A 196 14.12 -15.46 -15.58
CA ASN A 196 14.79 -14.83 -14.44
C ASN A 196 13.82 -13.97 -13.64
N ALA A 197 14.07 -13.80 -12.34
CA ALA A 197 13.30 -12.88 -11.52
C ALA A 197 13.48 -11.42 -12.00
N PRO A 198 12.57 -10.50 -11.65
CA PRO A 198 12.75 -9.08 -11.93
C PRO A 198 13.96 -8.54 -11.15
N VAL A 199 14.78 -7.72 -11.81
CA VAL A 199 15.92 -7.04 -11.19
C VAL A 199 15.45 -6.29 -9.96
N SER A 200 16.23 -6.38 -8.88
CA SER A 200 16.03 -5.64 -7.64
C SER A 200 17.20 -4.71 -7.37
N PHE A 201 16.89 -3.46 -7.04
CA PHE A 201 17.84 -2.51 -6.43
C PHE A 201 17.83 -2.58 -4.91
N LEU A 202 16.86 -3.24 -4.28
CA LEU A 202 16.83 -3.46 -2.84
C LEU A 202 17.75 -4.60 -2.40
N ILE A 203 17.63 -5.78 -3.02
CA ILE A 203 18.29 -7.01 -2.58
C ILE A 203 19.14 -7.60 -3.70
N ASP A 204 20.38 -7.93 -3.38
CA ASP A 204 21.27 -8.64 -4.29
C ASP A 204 20.83 -10.11 -4.41
N GLU A 205 20.54 -10.57 -5.62
CA GLU A 205 20.00 -11.91 -5.88
C GLU A 205 20.94 -13.05 -5.46
N ARG A 206 22.25 -12.80 -5.39
CA ARG A 206 23.25 -13.84 -5.08
C ARG A 206 23.49 -13.98 -3.59
N THR A 207 23.49 -12.86 -2.89
CA THR A 207 23.82 -12.78 -1.45
C THR A 207 22.58 -12.66 -0.58
N TYR A 208 21.43 -12.32 -1.15
CA TYR A 208 20.18 -12.00 -0.46
C TYR A 208 20.31 -10.88 0.59
N THR A 209 21.30 -9.99 0.39
CA THR A 209 21.58 -8.84 1.25
C THR A 209 21.19 -7.52 0.60
N PHE A 210 21.01 -6.48 1.42
CA PHE A 210 20.70 -5.14 0.94
C PHE A 210 21.82 -4.57 0.06
N ILE A 211 21.46 -3.96 -1.07
CA ILE A 211 22.39 -3.26 -1.95
C ILE A 211 22.57 -1.83 -1.45
N GLU A 212 23.74 -1.51 -0.89
CA GLU A 212 24.03 -0.15 -0.46
C GLU A 212 23.96 0.84 -1.65
N PRO A 213 23.41 2.06 -1.49
CA PRO A 213 23.24 3.03 -2.58
C PRO A 213 24.50 3.27 -3.43
N PRO A 214 25.72 3.35 -2.88
CA PRO A 214 26.95 3.50 -3.68
C PRO A 214 27.31 2.30 -4.57
N ARG A 215 26.68 1.14 -4.34
CA ARG A 215 26.91 -0.11 -5.08
C ARG A 215 25.84 -0.37 -6.15
N LEU A 216 24.86 0.50 -6.29
CA LEU A 216 23.82 0.37 -7.31
C LEU A 216 24.45 0.37 -8.71
N GLN A 217 24.15 -0.67 -9.48
CA GLN A 217 24.54 -0.78 -10.88
C GLN A 217 23.37 -0.34 -11.75
N TRP A 218 23.59 0.64 -12.61
CA TRP A 218 22.54 1.15 -13.49
C TRP A 218 22.37 0.21 -14.70
N PRO A 219 21.14 -0.07 -15.15
CA PRO A 219 20.92 -0.74 -16.42
C PRO A 219 21.56 0.13 -17.54
N ASN A 220 22.35 -0.49 -18.41
CA ASN A 220 23.04 0.17 -19.53
C ASN A 220 22.08 0.53 -20.67
#